data_AF-A0A0F6SH07-F1
#
_entry.id   AF-A0A0F6SH07-F1
#
_cell.length_a   1.000
_cell.length_b   1.000
_cell.length_c   1.000
_cell.angle_alpha   90.00
_cell.angle_beta   90.00
_cell.angle_gamma   90.00
#
_symmetry.space_group_name_H-M   'P 1'
#
loop_
_entity.id
_entity.type
_entity.pdbx_description
1 polymer ?
#
loop_
_entity_poly.entity_id
_entity_poly.type
_entity_poly.pdbx_seq_one_letter_code
_entity_poly.pdbx_strand_id
1 'polypeptide(L)'
;MFALAGCGSSADPSVFDDGLLRATCGPADGPAIDLVLTQDALGCDTPIADRPSTRLAVYAFGTVDELESIEMERAYTAERCVDGACIEAAGGTLETLRVDGDRAEVRWSIELEDGSLDEGTAWVRVCRDATTRCL
;
A
#
# COMPACT_ATOMS: atom_id res chain seq x y z
N MET A 1 36.94 22.28 -14.02
CA MET A 1 35.48 22.40 -14.28
C MET A 1 34.93 20.99 -14.17
N PHE A 2 34.45 20.61 -12.98
CA PHE A 2 33.97 19.25 -12.71
C PHE A 2 32.46 19.23 -13.00
N ALA A 3 32.04 18.34 -13.89
CA ALA A 3 30.64 18.10 -14.18
C ALA A 3 29.98 17.47 -12.95
N LEU A 4 28.96 18.13 -12.42
CA LEU A 4 28.03 17.54 -11.47
C LEU A 4 27.24 16.49 -12.23
N ALA A 5 27.57 15.21 -12.03
CA ALA A 5 26.68 14.12 -12.37
C ALA A 5 25.43 14.32 -11.52
N GLY A 6 24.34 14.74 -12.16
CA GLY A 6 23.04 14.80 -11.52
C GLY A 6 22.69 13.40 -11.05
N CYS A 7 22.58 13.22 -9.73
CA CYS A 7 21.78 12.15 -9.17
C CYS A 7 20.32 12.45 -9.53
N GLY A 8 19.94 12.14 -10.77
CA GLY A 8 18.54 11.96 -11.11
C GLY A 8 18.16 10.59 -10.57
N SER A 9 17.62 10.55 -9.34
CA SER A 9 16.74 9.45 -8.96
C SER A 9 15.60 9.47 -9.96
N SER A 10 15.72 8.67 -11.01
CA SER A 10 14.64 8.37 -11.95
C SER A 10 13.74 7.31 -11.31
N ALA A 11 13.22 7.61 -10.11
CA ALA A 11 11.96 7.03 -9.71
C ALA A 11 10.93 7.88 -10.43
N ASP A 12 10.30 7.34 -11.47
CA ASP A 12 9.10 7.96 -12.00
C ASP A 12 8.15 8.18 -10.81
N PRO A 13 7.59 9.39 -10.62
CA PRO A 13 6.71 9.66 -9.49
C PRO A 13 5.59 8.62 -9.55
N SER A 14 5.40 7.90 -8.45
CA SER A 14 4.42 6.83 -8.43
C SER A 14 3.04 7.35 -8.84
N VAL A 15 2.34 6.54 -9.62
CA VAL A 15 1.07 6.94 -10.22
C VAL A 15 -0.09 6.92 -9.23
N PHE A 16 0.11 6.47 -8.00
CA PHE A 16 -0.95 6.31 -7.00
C PHE A 16 -1.09 7.57 -6.14
N ASP A 17 -2.31 8.13 -6.09
CA ASP A 17 -2.62 9.36 -5.36
C ASP A 17 -3.79 9.21 -4.36
N ASP A 18 -4.53 8.10 -4.43
CA ASP A 18 -5.60 7.74 -3.50
C ASP A 18 -5.46 6.28 -3.05
N GLY A 19 -6.27 5.87 -2.07
CA GLY A 19 -6.32 4.48 -1.66
C GLY A 19 -7.27 4.19 -0.51
N LEU A 20 -7.20 2.95 -0.07
CA LEU A 20 -8.09 2.34 0.90
C LEU A 20 -7.26 1.52 1.88
N LEU A 21 -7.45 1.76 3.17
CA LEU A 21 -6.97 0.93 4.26
C LEU A 21 -8.18 0.35 4.98
N ARG A 22 -8.31 -0.98 5.03
CA ARG A 22 -9.42 -1.64 5.73
C ARG A 22 -8.92 -2.76 6.64
N ALA A 23 -9.65 -2.97 7.73
CA ALA A 23 -9.50 -4.17 8.53
C ALA A 23 -10.05 -5.39 7.77
N THR A 24 -9.36 -6.51 7.90
CA THR A 24 -9.71 -7.81 7.32
C THR A 24 -9.19 -8.91 8.24
N CYS A 25 -9.33 -10.18 7.84
CA CYS A 25 -8.78 -11.30 8.59
C CYS A 25 -7.60 -11.93 7.86
N GLY A 26 -6.58 -12.23 8.67
CA GLY A 26 -5.40 -13.00 8.37
C GLY A 26 -5.71 -14.49 8.18
N PRO A 27 -4.78 -15.27 7.64
CA PRO A 27 -4.68 -16.69 7.94
C PRO A 27 -4.83 -16.96 9.44
N ALA A 28 -5.52 -18.06 9.78
CA ALA A 28 -5.85 -18.44 11.17
C ALA A 28 -6.74 -17.45 11.94
N ASP A 29 -7.57 -16.68 11.22
CA ASP A 29 -8.55 -15.75 11.80
C ASP A 29 -7.91 -14.70 12.74
N GLY A 30 -6.65 -14.33 12.47
CA GLY A 30 -6.00 -13.20 13.15
C GLY A 30 -6.39 -11.84 12.55
N PRO A 31 -6.24 -10.73 13.28
CA PRO A 31 -6.46 -9.40 12.73
C PRO A 31 -5.44 -9.08 11.63
N ALA A 32 -5.93 -8.64 10.47
CA ALA A 32 -5.10 -8.20 9.37
C ALA A 32 -5.63 -6.92 8.76
N ILE A 33 -4.82 -6.31 7.92
CA ILE A 33 -5.19 -5.15 7.13
C ILE A 33 -5.05 -5.47 5.64
N ASP A 34 -5.85 -4.76 4.86
CA ASP A 34 -5.71 -4.69 3.41
C ASP A 34 -5.59 -3.22 3.02
N LEU A 35 -4.41 -2.87 2.49
CA LEU A 35 -4.12 -1.57 1.93
C LEU A 35 -4.09 -1.68 0.41
N VAL A 36 -4.82 -0.81 -0.27
CA VAL A 36 -4.79 -0.68 -1.73
C VAL A 36 -4.56 0.79 -2.08
N LEU A 37 -3.47 1.10 -2.77
CA LEU A 37 -3.24 2.40 -3.40
C LEU A 37 -3.57 2.32 -4.89
N THR A 38 -4.15 3.37 -5.44
CA THR A 38 -4.56 3.40 -6.85
C THR A 38 -4.71 4.85 -7.33
N GLN A 39 -5.06 5.03 -8.60
CA GLN A 39 -5.47 6.31 -9.20
C GLN A 39 -6.96 6.60 -9.03
N ASP A 40 -7.75 5.55 -8.80
CA ASP A 40 -9.20 5.65 -8.74
C ASP A 40 -9.67 5.73 -7.29
N ALA A 41 -10.56 6.66 -6.98
CA ALA A 41 -11.12 6.76 -5.64
C ALA A 41 -11.87 5.46 -5.26
N LEU A 42 -11.49 4.84 -4.13
CA LEU A 42 -12.11 3.63 -3.60
C LEU A 42 -13.02 3.95 -2.42
N GLY A 43 -14.22 3.36 -2.40
CA GLY A 43 -15.12 3.39 -1.24
C GLY A 43 -14.82 2.26 -0.26
N CYS A 44 -15.18 2.43 1.02
CA CYS A 44 -15.06 1.37 2.02
C CYS A 44 -15.83 0.09 1.67
N ASP A 45 -16.94 0.24 0.95
CA ASP A 45 -17.81 -0.86 0.52
C ASP A 45 -17.34 -1.54 -0.76
N THR A 46 -16.20 -1.12 -1.34
CA THR A 46 -15.67 -1.70 -2.58
C THR A 46 -15.21 -3.14 -2.33
N PRO A 47 -15.78 -4.15 -3.00
CA PRO A 47 -15.38 -5.54 -2.83
C PRO A 47 -13.89 -5.74 -3.15
N ILE A 48 -13.23 -6.67 -2.44
CA ILE A 48 -11.81 -7.01 -2.71
C ILE A 48 -11.63 -7.53 -4.15
N ALA A 49 -12.64 -8.22 -4.67
CA ALA A 49 -12.65 -8.73 -6.04
C ALA A 49 -12.63 -7.62 -7.11
N ASP A 50 -13.08 -6.41 -6.77
CA ASP A 50 -13.19 -5.27 -7.68
C ASP A 50 -11.99 -4.33 -7.58
N ARG A 51 -10.83 -4.85 -7.16
CA ARG A 51 -9.58 -4.09 -7.11
C ARG A 51 -9.19 -3.58 -8.50
N PRO A 52 -8.78 -2.30 -8.64
CA PRO A 52 -8.32 -1.74 -9.91
C PRO A 52 -7.16 -2.54 -10.53
N SER A 53 -7.07 -2.55 -11.86
CA SER A 53 -5.98 -3.22 -12.60
C SER A 53 -4.62 -2.54 -12.39
N THR A 54 -4.63 -1.25 -12.06
CA THR A 54 -3.44 -0.46 -11.71
C THR A 54 -3.50 -0.07 -10.24
N ARG A 55 -2.65 -0.70 -9.41
CA ARG A 55 -2.69 -0.59 -7.95
C ARG A 55 -1.37 -0.97 -7.29
N LEU A 56 -1.16 -0.50 -6.06
CA LEU A 56 -0.28 -1.15 -5.09
C LEU A 56 -1.18 -1.83 -4.05
N ALA A 57 -0.98 -3.12 -3.78
CA ALA A 57 -1.73 -3.84 -2.76
C ALA A 57 -0.79 -4.43 -1.70
N VAL A 58 -1.09 -4.18 -0.43
CA VAL A 58 -0.34 -4.67 0.72
C VAL A 58 -1.32 -5.32 1.70
N TYR A 59 -1.06 -6.58 2.03
CA TYR A 59 -1.82 -7.37 2.98
C TYR A 59 -0.88 -7.86 4.08
N ALA A 60 -1.16 -7.48 5.33
CA ALA A 60 -0.28 -7.72 6.47
C ALA A 60 -1.07 -7.96 7.76
N PHE A 61 -0.43 -8.59 8.75
CA PHE A 61 -1.00 -8.70 10.09
C PHE A 61 -1.06 -7.33 10.78
N GLY A 62 -2.09 -7.15 11.60
CA GLY A 62 -2.24 -5.97 12.44
C GLY A 62 -3.64 -5.38 12.37
N THR A 63 -3.79 -4.22 13.00
CA THR A 63 -5.02 -3.43 12.99
C THR A 63 -4.77 -2.05 12.36
N VAL A 64 -5.84 -1.42 11.87
CA VAL A 64 -5.74 -0.08 11.26
C VAL A 64 -5.26 0.98 12.26
N ASP A 65 -5.48 0.78 13.55
CA ASP A 65 -5.10 1.72 14.61
C ASP A 65 -3.63 1.53 15.07
N GLU A 66 -3.00 0.40 14.73
CA GLU A 66 -1.61 0.06 15.07
C GLU A 66 -0.66 0.20 13.87
N LEU A 67 -1.16 0.74 12.75
CA LEU A 67 -0.39 0.91 11.51
C LEU A 67 0.61 2.06 11.63
N GLU A 68 1.77 1.84 12.24
CA GLU A 68 2.86 2.81 12.22
C GLU A 68 3.79 2.59 11.02
N SER A 69 4.26 1.34 10.85
CA SER A 69 5.12 0.94 9.75
C SER A 69 4.98 -0.56 9.43
N ILE A 70 5.11 -0.91 8.16
CA ILE A 70 5.12 -2.28 7.65
C ILE A 70 6.38 -2.49 6.82
N GLU A 71 7.15 -3.52 7.15
CA GLU A 71 8.20 -4.05 6.29
C GLU A 71 7.55 -4.98 5.25
N MET A 72 7.75 -4.70 3.96
CA MET A 72 7.07 -5.44 2.87
C MET A 72 7.42 -6.94 2.87
N GLU A 73 8.65 -7.27 3.29
CA GLU A 73 9.11 -8.65 3.48
C GLU A 73 8.38 -9.42 4.59
N ARG A 74 7.68 -8.72 5.48
CA ARG A 74 6.83 -9.31 6.54
C ARG A 74 5.34 -9.28 6.19
N ALA A 75 4.97 -8.61 5.11
CA ALA A 75 3.61 -8.67 4.59
C ALA A 75 3.35 -10.08 4.03
N TYR A 76 2.10 -10.51 4.09
CA TYR A 76 1.68 -11.74 3.42
C TYR A 76 1.71 -11.62 1.91
N THR A 77 1.38 -10.42 1.43
CA THR A 77 1.41 -10.07 0.02
C THR A 77 1.70 -8.59 -0.06
N ALA A 78 2.67 -8.22 -0.88
CA ALA A 78 2.91 -6.86 -1.31
C ALA A 78 3.16 -6.91 -2.81
N GLU A 79 2.27 -6.32 -3.60
CA GLU A 79 2.33 -6.39 -5.07
C GLU A 79 2.02 -5.04 -5.70
N ARG A 80 2.71 -4.72 -6.79
CA ARG A 80 2.37 -3.60 -7.67
C ARG A 80 1.84 -4.15 -8.98
N CYS A 81 0.64 -3.73 -9.35
CA CYS A 81 0.01 -4.05 -10.62
C CYS A 81 -0.10 -2.81 -11.49
N VAL A 82 0.20 -2.94 -12.78
CA VAL A 82 -0.06 -1.92 -13.82
C VAL A 82 -0.75 -2.60 -14.98
N ASP A 83 -1.94 -2.11 -15.34
CA ASP A 83 -2.77 -2.69 -16.39
C ASP A 83 -3.00 -4.21 -16.24
N GLY A 84 -3.07 -4.69 -14.99
CA GLY A 84 -3.29 -6.08 -14.64
C GLY A 84 -2.03 -6.96 -14.61
N ALA A 85 -0.86 -6.44 -15.00
CA ALA A 85 0.40 -7.13 -14.82
C ALA A 85 0.98 -6.80 -13.43
N CYS A 86 1.12 -7.81 -12.58
CA CYS A 86 1.55 -7.67 -11.18
C CYS A 86 2.97 -8.17 -10.97
N ILE A 87 3.73 -7.45 -10.14
CA ILE A 87 5.07 -7.79 -9.69
C ILE A 87 5.08 -7.72 -8.17
N GLU A 88 5.59 -8.75 -7.51
CA GLU A 88 5.69 -8.79 -6.05
C GLU A 88 6.81 -7.87 -5.55
N ALA A 89 6.66 -7.38 -4.33
CA ALA A 89 7.71 -6.64 -3.65
C ALA A 89 8.75 -7.62 -3.08
N ALA A 90 10.01 -7.41 -3.43
CA ALA A 90 11.15 -8.08 -2.84
C ALA A 90 11.53 -7.47 -1.47
N GLY A 91 11.20 -6.20 -1.25
CA GLY A 91 11.48 -5.50 0.00
C GLY A 91 10.91 -4.09 0.08
N GLY A 92 11.28 -3.37 1.14
CA GLY A 92 10.90 -1.98 1.36
C GLY A 92 9.94 -1.78 2.53
N THR A 93 9.40 -0.56 2.64
CA THR A 93 8.58 -0.14 3.76
C THR A 93 7.32 0.61 3.34
N LEU A 94 6.30 0.49 4.17
CA LEU A 94 5.14 1.39 4.22
C LEU A 94 5.14 2.08 5.58
N GLU A 95 4.90 3.38 5.61
CA GLU A 95 4.87 4.18 6.83
C GLU A 95 3.61 5.04 6.85
N THR A 96 2.91 5.07 7.99
CA THR A 96 1.84 6.04 8.21
C THR A 96 2.46 7.32 8.72
N LEU A 97 2.34 8.41 7.96
CA LEU A 97 2.90 9.71 8.29
C LEU A 97 2.00 10.50 9.24
N ARG A 98 0.69 10.50 8.99
CA ARG A 98 -0.31 11.20 9.81
C ARG A 98 -1.71 10.62 9.59
N VAL A 99 -2.57 10.83 10.58
CA VAL A 99 -3.99 10.45 10.55
C VAL A 99 -4.85 11.69 10.74
N ASP A 100 -5.86 11.86 9.89
CA ASP A 100 -6.85 12.93 9.94
C ASP A 100 -8.26 12.35 9.75
N GLY A 101 -8.98 12.16 10.86
CA GLY A 101 -10.34 11.63 10.86
C GLY A 101 -10.45 10.18 10.34
N ASP A 102 -11.03 10.05 9.15
CA ASP A 102 -11.19 8.80 8.40
C ASP A 102 -10.14 8.65 7.28
N ARG A 103 -9.06 9.43 7.31
CA ARG A 103 -7.96 9.35 6.35
C ARG A 103 -6.61 9.19 7.04
N ALA A 104 -5.69 8.51 6.37
CA ALA A 104 -4.29 8.41 6.76
C ALA A 104 -3.42 8.79 5.56
N GLU A 105 -2.36 9.55 5.80
CA GLU A 105 -1.32 9.77 4.80
C GLU A 105 -0.27 8.66 4.96
N VAL A 106 -0.03 7.92 3.90
CA VAL A 106 0.94 6.82 3.88
C VAL A 106 2.05 7.14 2.90
N ARG A 107 3.28 6.79 3.28
CA ARG A 107 4.45 6.80 2.41
C ARG A 107 4.89 5.37 2.15
N TRP A 108 5.28 5.07 0.93
CA TRP A 108 5.91 3.80 0.60
C TRP A 108 7.23 4.01 -0.12
N SER A 109 8.09 3.02 0.04
CA SER A 109 9.34 2.85 -0.69
C SER A 109 9.53 1.36 -0.85
N ILE A 110 9.25 0.82 -2.04
CA ILE A 110 9.31 -0.61 -2.31
C ILE A 110 10.36 -0.94 -3.36
N GLU A 111 10.96 -2.11 -3.20
CA GLU A 111 11.77 -2.78 -4.21
C GLU A 111 10.98 -3.97 -4.76
N LEU A 112 10.82 -4.04 -6.08
CA LEU A 112 10.10 -5.11 -6.76
C LEU A 112 11.04 -6.24 -7.19
N GLU A 113 10.50 -7.44 -7.41
CA GLU A 113 11.29 -8.61 -7.82
C GLU A 113 12.06 -8.44 -9.15
N ASP A 114 11.62 -7.52 -10.01
CA ASP A 114 12.32 -7.17 -11.25
C ASP A 114 13.50 -6.19 -11.04
N GLY A 115 13.75 -5.80 -9.78
CA GLY A 115 14.79 -4.86 -9.37
C GLY A 115 14.41 -3.39 -9.52
N SER A 116 13.17 -3.09 -9.94
CA SER A 116 12.69 -1.71 -9.99
C SER A 116 12.29 -1.20 -8.61
N LEU A 117 12.31 0.13 -8.44
CA LEU A 117 11.93 0.82 -7.22
C LEU A 117 10.67 1.65 -7.48
N ASP A 118 9.75 1.66 -6.51
CA ASP A 118 8.57 2.53 -6.52
C ASP A 118 8.44 3.23 -5.17
N GLU A 119 8.33 4.54 -5.19
CA GLU A 119 8.20 5.36 -3.98
C GLU A 119 7.13 6.42 -4.18
N GLY A 120 6.42 6.74 -3.09
CA GLY A 120 5.36 7.72 -3.16
C GLY A 120 4.73 8.03 -1.83
N THR A 121 3.76 8.93 -1.88
CA THR A 121 2.93 9.31 -0.74
C THR A 121 1.52 9.57 -1.22
N ALA A 122 0.54 9.03 -0.50
CA ALA A 122 -0.86 9.13 -0.86
C ALA A 122 -1.71 9.23 0.40
N TRP A 123 -2.88 9.84 0.25
CA TRP A 123 -3.91 9.78 1.28
C TRP A 123 -4.79 8.58 1.03
N VAL A 124 -4.99 7.76 2.05
CA VAL A 124 -5.90 6.62 2.01
C VAL A 124 -7.08 6.82 2.95
N ARG A 125 -8.23 6.30 2.56
CA ARG A 125 -9.40 6.23 3.44
C ARG A 125 -9.25 5.06 4.42
N VAL A 126 -9.46 5.30 5.70
CA VAL A 126 -9.40 4.30 6.77
C VAL A 126 -10.81 3.80 7.08
N CYS A 127 -11.07 2.55 6.73
CA CYS A 127 -12.36 1.89 6.88
C CYS A 127 -12.36 1.00 8.12
N ARG A 128 -12.77 1.62 9.25
CA ARG A 128 -12.83 0.98 10.57
C ARG A 128 -14.02 -0.01 10.72
N ASP A 129 -15.09 0.23 9.98
CA ASP A 129 -16.38 -0.47 10.16
C ASP A 129 -16.63 -1.60 9.15
N ALA A 130 -15.63 -2.00 8.36
CA ALA A 130 -15.73 -3.24 7.60
C ALA A 130 -15.79 -4.39 8.61
N THR A 131 -17.00 -4.85 8.90
CA THR A 131 -17.41 -5.85 9.91
C THR A 131 -16.69 -7.19 9.75
N THR A 132 -15.39 -7.21 9.98
CA THR A 132 -14.58 -8.43 9.96
C THR A 132 -14.15 -8.69 11.40
N ARG A 133 -15.08 -9.27 12.18
CA ARG A 133 -14.69 -9.89 13.46
C ARG A 133 -13.98 -11.18 13.10
N CYS A 134 -12.66 -11.15 13.14
CA CYS A 134 -11.89 -12.38 13.09
C CYS A 134 -12.23 -13.21 14.34
N LEU A 135 -12.49 -14.50 14.12
CA LEU A 135 -13.18 -15.38 15.07
C LEU A 135 -12.26 -15.91 16.18
#